data_AF-A0A8I0P9W2-F1
#
_entry.id   AF-A0A8I0P9W2-F1
#
_cell.length_a   1.000
_cell.length_b   1.000
_cell.length_c   1.000
_cell.angle_alpha   90.00
_cell.angle_beta   90.00
_cell.angle_gamma   90.00
#
_symmetry.space_group_name_H-M   'P 1'
#
loop_
_entity.id
_entity.type
_entity.pdbx_description
1 polymer ?
#
loop_
_entity_poly.entity_id
_entity_poly.type
_entity_poly.pdbx_seq_one_letter_code
_entity_poly.pdbx_strand_id
1 'polypeptide(L)' 'MLPPDYQRILAVVREAAGPVMARQVGEVLGADVSVRAGPEPLPGKLVRLADPRWLRKLPDGRFTTRL' A
#
# COMPACT_ATOMS: atom_id res chain seq x y z
N MET A 1 14.57 2.01 9.37
CA MET A 1 14.32 2.86 8.19
C MET A 1 13.54 2.04 7.18
N LEU A 2 12.42 2.54 6.66
CA LEU A 2 11.55 1.80 5.73
C LEU A 2 12.14 1.86 4.30
N PRO A 3 12.21 0.75 3.52
CA PRO A 3 12.74 0.82 2.17
C PRO A 3 11.94 1.79 1.27
N PRO A 4 12.56 2.39 0.23
CA PRO A 4 11.94 3.45 -0.58
C PRO A 4 10.59 3.09 -1.20
N ASP A 5 10.41 1.82 -1.59
CA ASP A 5 9.14 1.34 -2.15
C ASP A 5 7.99 1.42 -1.16
N TYR A 6 8.24 1.02 0.07
CA TYR A 6 7.25 1.09 1.14
C TYR A 6 6.96 2.54 1.54
N GLN A 7 7.94 3.45 1.47
CA GLN A 7 7.72 4.88 1.69
C GLN A 7 6.82 5.49 0.61
N ARG A 8 7.05 5.16 -0.67
CA ARG A 8 6.19 5.57 -1.80
C ARG A 8 4.76 5.08 -1.63
N ILE A 9 4.58 3.82 -1.24
CA ILE A 9 3.25 3.25 -0.96
C ILE A 9 2.56 4.03 0.17
N LEU A 10 3.26 4.33 1.27
CA LEU A 10 2.69 5.11 2.36
C LEU A 10 2.31 6.54 1.95
N ALA A 11 3.12 7.19 1.11
CA ALA A 11 2.81 8.53 0.60
C ALA A 11 1.50 8.54 -0.19
N VAL A 12 1.33 7.59 -1.12
CA VAL A 12 0.10 7.45 -1.92
C VAL A 12 -1.13 7.22 -1.06
N VAL A 13 -1.05 6.29 -0.08
CA VAL A 13 -2.18 5.99 0.80
C VAL A 13 -2.53 7.20 1.69
N ARG A 14 -1.53 8.00 2.09
CA ARG A 14 -1.73 9.23 2.87
C ARG A 14 -2.36 10.34 2.02
N GLU A 15 -1.87 10.54 0.80
CA GLU A 15 -2.36 11.56 -0.13
C GLU A 15 -3.81 11.32 -0.56
N ALA A 16 -4.23 10.06 -0.61
CA ALA A 16 -5.60 9.71 -0.97
C ALA A 16 -6.66 10.17 0.06
N ALA A 17 -6.25 10.64 1.25
CA ALA A 17 -7.12 11.19 2.30
C ALA A 17 -8.32 10.28 2.68
N GLY A 18 -8.22 8.97 2.44
CA GLY A 18 -9.29 8.00 2.61
C GLY A 18 -8.86 6.57 2.29
N PRO A 19 -9.75 5.58 2.45
CA PRO A 19 -9.41 4.18 2.19
C PRO A 19 -9.22 3.90 0.69
N VAL A 20 -8.08 3.31 0.34
CA VAL A 20 -7.70 2.99 -1.05
C VAL A 20 -7.49 1.50 -1.28
N MET A 21 -7.85 1.02 -2.47
CA MET A 21 -7.55 -0.34 -2.91
C MET A 21 -6.08 -0.48 -3.33
N ALA A 22 -5.53 -1.69 -3.20
CA ALA A 22 -4.20 -2.02 -3.70
C ALA A 22 -4.02 -1.69 -5.20
N ARG A 23 -5.11 -1.82 -5.97
CA ARG A 23 -5.13 -1.45 -7.39
C ARG A 23 -4.92 0.04 -7.64
N GLN A 24 -5.61 0.89 -6.89
CA GLN A 24 -5.48 2.34 -7.03
C GLN A 24 -4.08 2.79 -6.63
N VAL A 25 -3.49 2.17 -5.60
CA VAL A 25 -2.09 2.41 -5.22
C VAL A 25 -1.13 1.99 -6.35
N GLY A 26 -1.39 0.86 -7.01
CA GLY A 26 -0.60 0.40 -8.16
C GLY A 26 -0.68 1.34 -9.35
N GLU A 27 -1.88 1.81 -9.68
CA GLU A 27 -2.13 2.77 -10.77
C GLU A 27 -1.35 4.08 -10.55
N VAL A 28 -1.34 4.63 -9.33
CA VAL A 28 -0.58 5.84 -8.99
C VAL A 28 0.93 5.62 -9.06
N LEU A 29 1.40 4.43 -8.66
CA LEU A 29 2.82 4.09 -8.68
C LEU A 29 3.34 3.62 -10.05
N GLY A 30 2.48 3.54 -11.06
CA GLY A 30 2.80 2.92 -12.36
C GLY A 30 3.19 1.44 -12.23
N ALA A 31 2.77 0.80 -11.13
CA ALA A 31 3.08 -0.58 -10.80
C ALA A 31 1.84 -1.44 -11.01
N ASP A 32 1.88 -2.36 -11.97
CA ASP A 32 0.80 -3.32 -12.14
C ASP A 32 0.73 -4.25 -10.93
N VAL A 33 -0.40 -4.24 -10.24
CA VAL A 33 -0.72 -5.07 -9.08
C VAL A 33 -0.58 -6.56 -9.37
N SER A 34 -0.74 -6.94 -10.64
CA SER A 34 -0.67 -8.31 -11.16
C SER A 34 0.76 -8.74 -11.47
N VAL A 35 1.68 -7.80 -11.64
CA VAL A 35 3.08 -8.10 -11.95
C VAL A 35 3.82 -8.34 -10.65
N ARG A 36 4.35 -9.56 -10.48
CA ARG A 36 5.33 -9.90 -9.44
C ARG A 36 6.67 -9.23 -9.76
N ALA A 37 6.71 -7.89 -9.74
CA ALA A 37 7.94 -7.13 -9.89
C ALA A 37 8.69 -7.17 -8.55
N GLY A 38 9.50 -8.21 -8.36
CA GLY A 38 10.32 -8.43 -7.17
C GLY A 38 9.80 -9.51 -6.22
N PRO A 39 10.50 -9.74 -5.09
CA PRO A 39 10.22 -10.86 -4.18
C PRO A 39 8.85 -10.78 -3.48
N GLU A 40 8.24 -9.59 -3.42
CA GLU A 40 6.92 -9.38 -2.82
C GLU A 40 6.01 -8.53 -3.73
N PRO A 41 4.79 -9.01 -4.06
CA PRO A 41 3.83 -8.24 -4.85
C PRO A 41 3.23 -7.09 -4.03
N LEU A 42 2.70 -6.05 -4.71
CA LEU A 42 2.16 -4.85 -4.07
C LEU A 42 1.14 -5.11 -2.94
N PRO A 43 0.19 -6.06 -3.09
CA PRO A 43 -0.72 -6.41 -1.99
C PRO A 43 -0.02 -6.97 -0.75
N GLY A 44 1.05 -7.75 -0.93
CA GLY A 44 1.88 -8.24 0.18
C GLY A 44 2.55 -7.08 0.90
N LYS A 45 3.15 -6.14 0.15
CA LYS A 45 3.77 -4.93 0.70
C LYS A 45 2.78 -4.10 1.54
N LEU A 46 1.54 -3.92 1.04
CA LEU A 46 0.47 -3.21 1.76
C LEU A 46 0.03 -3.94 3.04
N VAL A 47 -0.06 -5.27 3.01
CA VAL A 47 -0.36 -6.08 4.20
C VAL A 47 0.75 -5.94 5.24
N ARG A 48 2.02 -6.00 4.86
CA ARG A 48 3.14 -5.78 5.79
C ARG A 48 3.15 -4.37 6.40
N LEU A 49 2.75 -3.36 5.63
CA LEU A 49 2.58 -2.00 6.14
C LEU A 49 1.43 -1.88 7.14
N ALA A 50 0.43 -2.76 7.05
CA ALA A 50 -0.69 -2.79 7.98
C ALA A 50 -0.35 -3.44 9.34
N ASP A 51 0.66 -4.32 9.36
CA ASP A 51 0.87 -5.27 10.46
C ASP A 51 1.99 -4.89 11.45
N PRO A 52 2.27 -3.59 11.66
CA PRO A 52 2.02 -3.19 13.06
C PRO A 52 1.51 -1.76 13.32
N ARG A 53 1.79 -0.75 12.50
CA ARG A 53 1.55 0.67 12.91
C ARG A 53 1.29 1.70 11.83
N TRP A 54 1.47 1.40 10.54
CA TRP A 54 1.45 2.46 9.51
C TRP A 54 0.13 2.53 8.76
N LEU A 55 -0.41 1.38 8.34
CA LEU A 55 -1.71 1.31 7.69
C LEU A 55 -2.71 0.53 8.53
N ARG A 56 -3.98 0.73 8.24
CA ARG A 56 -5.10 -0.10 8.67
C ARG A 56 -5.70 -0.73 7.42
N LYS A 57 -5.71 -2.06 7.37
CA LYS A 57 -6.51 -2.82 6.40
C LYS A 57 -7.95 -2.87 6.90
N LEU A 58 -8.89 -2.49 6.04
CA LEU A 58 -10.32 -2.56 6.28
C LEU A 58 -10.87 -3.95 5.88
N PRO A 59 -12.04 -4.37 6.42
CA PRO A 59 -12.64 -5.66 6.09
C PRO A 59 -13.03 -5.77 4.61
N ASP A 60 -13.22 -4.65 3.92
CA ASP A 60 -13.51 -4.59 2.48
C ASP A 60 -12.25 -4.68 1.58
N GLY A 61 -11.06 -4.87 2.19
CA GLY A 61 -9.79 -4.99 1.46
C GLY A 61 -9.09 -3.67 1.15
N ARG A 62 -9.64 -2.53 1.58
CA ARG A 62 -8.99 -1.21 1.43
C ARG A 62 -7.95 -0.97 2.51
N PHE A 63 -7.04 -0.05 2.24
CA PHE A 63 -5.98 0.40 3.14
C PHE A 63 -6.13 1.89 3.42
N THR A 64 -5.96 2.28 4.67
CA THR A 64 -5.96 3.69 5.09
C THR A 64 -4.83 3.93 6.08
N THR A 65 -4.32 5.16 6.19
CA THR A 65 -3.30 5.48 7.19
C THR A 65 -3.89 5.40 8.60
N ARG A 66 -3.12 4.87 9.55
CA ARG A 66 -3.36 5.18 10.96
C ARG A 66 -2.78 6.58 11.20
N LEU A 67 -3.65 7.56 11.50
CA LEU A 67 -3.23 8.84 12.08
C LEU A 67 -2.57 8.61 13.44
#